data_AF-A0A353VYF2-F1
#
_entry.id   AF-A0A353VYF2-F1
#
_cell.length_a   1.000
_cell.length_b   1.000
_cell.length_c   1.000
_cell.angle_alpha   90.00
_cell.angle_beta   90.00
_cell.angle_gamma   90.00
#
_symmetry.space_group_name_H-M   'P 1'
#
loop_
_entity.id
_entity.type
_entity.pdbx_description
1 polymer ?
#
loop_
_entity_poly.entity_id
_entity_poly.type
_entity_poly.pdbx_seq_one_letter_code
_entity_poly.pdbx_strand_id
1 'polypeptide(L)'
;MKFSKFASRFDKNSGIVQLMDDLGNSMSGNSDLLMLGGGNPSHIPSVQESFRESLFRLIEDSSLFSHAIGNYELPQGNQDFINA
;
A
#
# COMPACT_ATOMS: atom_id res chain seq x y z
N MET A 1 6.47 28.99 3.58
CA MET A 1 7.92 28.69 3.58
C MET A 1 8.47 28.91 2.17
N LYS A 2 9.78 29.14 1.99
CA LYS A 2 10.39 29.18 0.65
C LYS A 2 10.87 27.79 0.25
N PHE A 3 10.21 27.18 -0.72
CA PHE A 3 10.57 25.87 -1.25
C PHE A 3 11.55 25.96 -2.42
N SER A 4 12.32 24.87 -2.65
CA SER A 4 13.16 24.75 -3.84
C SER A 4 12.30 24.61 -5.09
N LYS A 5 12.85 24.93 -6.27
CA LYS A 5 12.14 24.70 -7.56
C LYS A 5 11.70 23.24 -7.75
N PHE A 6 12.45 22.30 -7.19
CA PHE A 6 12.10 20.88 -7.20
C PHE A 6 10.87 20.61 -6.34
N ALA A 7 10.89 21.03 -5.07
CA ALA A 7 9.76 20.86 -4.16
C ALA A 7 8.49 21.56 -4.66
N SER A 8 8.63 22.76 -5.25
CA SER A 8 7.49 23.50 -5.82
C SER A 8 6.80 22.82 -7.01
N ARG A 9 7.36 21.74 -7.59
CA ARG A 9 6.66 20.92 -8.60
C ARG A 9 5.56 20.06 -7.99
N PHE A 10 5.72 19.66 -6.73
CA PHE A 10 4.75 18.87 -5.99
C PHE A 10 3.75 19.76 -5.21
N ASP A 11 4.04 21.05 -5.11
CA ASP A 11 3.30 22.06 -4.32
C ASP A 11 2.13 22.71 -5.08
N LYS A 12 1.49 22.03 -6.04
CA LYS A 12 0.52 22.69 -6.94
C LYS A 12 -0.74 21.90 -7.25
N ASN A 13 -1.84 22.67 -7.21
CA ASN A 13 -3.22 22.46 -7.67
C ASN A 13 -3.33 21.95 -9.12
N SER A 14 -2.77 20.78 -9.41
CA SER A 14 -3.05 20.08 -10.64
C SER A 14 -4.43 19.43 -10.56
N GLY A 15 -5.07 19.20 -11.71
CA GLY A 15 -6.35 18.49 -11.74
C GLY A 15 -6.27 17.08 -11.12
N ILE A 16 -5.12 16.41 -11.24
CA ILE A 16 -4.91 15.09 -10.63
C ILE A 16 -4.86 15.20 -9.10
N VAL A 17 -4.19 16.22 -8.55
CA VAL A 17 -4.16 16.43 -7.09
C VAL A 17 -5.56 16.68 -6.56
N GLN A 18 -6.34 17.55 -7.21
CA GLN A 18 -7.73 17.81 -6.82
C GLN A 18 -8.60 16.56 -6.90
N LEU A 19 -8.48 15.76 -7.97
CA LEU A 19 -9.19 14.49 -8.10
C LEU A 19 -8.85 13.52 -6.96
N MET A 20 -7.57 13.41 -6.60
CA MET A 20 -7.15 12.53 -5.50
C MET A 20 -7.65 13.04 -4.15
N ASP A 21 -7.72 14.35 -3.94
CA ASP A 21 -8.33 14.95 -2.75
C ASP A 21 -9.83 14.61 -2.67
N ASP A 22 -10.57 14.71 -3.78
CA ASP A 22 -11.99 14.37 -3.85
C ASP A 22 -12.25 12.86 -3.58
N LEU A 23 -11.44 11.98 -4.18
CA LEU A 23 -11.50 10.54 -3.92
C LEU A 23 -11.17 10.20 -2.46
N GLY A 24 -10.15 10.84 -1.88
CA GLY A 24 -9.79 10.63 -0.47
C GLY A 24 -10.87 11.10 0.50
N ASN A 25 -11.42 12.29 0.26
CA ASN A 25 -12.50 12.84 1.09
C ASN A 25 -13.76 11.98 1.04
N SER A 26 -14.15 11.50 -0.14
CA SER A 26 -15.32 10.62 -0.31
C SER A 26 -15.14 9.23 0.32
N MET A 27 -13.92 8.73 0.48
CA MET A 27 -13.64 7.48 1.22
C MET A 27 -13.77 7.62 2.75
N SER A 28 -13.64 8.82 3.30
CA SER A 28 -13.59 9.07 4.74
C SER A 28 -14.94 9.36 5.40
N GLY A 29 -16.01 9.55 4.61
CA GLY A 29 -17.33 9.95 5.09
C GLY A 29 -18.39 8.86 5.00
N ASN A 30 -19.38 8.90 5.91
CA ASN A 30 -20.67 8.22 5.74
C ASN A 30 -21.49 9.00 4.71
N SER A 31 -21.33 8.66 3.44
CA SER A 31 -22.13 9.25 2.36
C SER A 31 -22.72 8.16 1.47
N ASP A 32 -23.91 8.39 0.94
CA ASP A 32 -24.58 7.53 -0.06
C ASP A 32 -23.87 7.56 -1.44
N LEU A 33 -22.59 7.96 -1.50
CA LEU A 33 -21.79 8.01 -2.70
C LEU A 33 -21.38 6.61 -3.16
N LEU A 34 -21.55 6.35 -4.45
CA LEU A 34 -21.05 5.14 -5.09
C LEU A 34 -19.57 5.33 -5.45
N MET A 35 -18.69 4.67 -4.69
CA MET A 35 -17.23 4.71 -4.90
C MET A 35 -16.82 3.82 -6.09
N LEU A 36 -16.86 4.39 -7.31
CA LEU A 36 -16.50 3.71 -8.57
C LEU A 36 -15.22 4.26 -9.23
N GLY A 37 -14.57 5.25 -8.60
CA GLY A 37 -13.35 5.88 -9.12
C GLY A 37 -12.04 5.39 -8.47
N GLY A 38 -12.13 4.53 -7.47
CA GLY A 38 -10.97 4.01 -6.74
C GLY A 38 -10.25 2.85 -7.46
N GLY A 39 -9.03 2.54 -6.99
CA GLY A 39 -8.22 1.43 -7.49
C GLY A 39 -8.05 0.26 -6.53
N ASN A 40 -8.78 0.25 -5.41
CA ASN A 40 -8.67 -0.82 -4.43
C ASN A 40 -9.26 -2.13 -4.98
N PRO A 41 -8.55 -3.27 -4.83
CA PRO A 41 -9.07 -4.56 -5.27
C PRO A 41 -10.27 -5.00 -4.43
N SER A 42 -11.06 -5.92 -4.98
CA SER A 42 -12.19 -6.53 -4.28
C SER A 42 -11.75 -7.49 -3.17
N HIS A 43 -12.60 -7.64 -2.15
CA HIS A 43 -12.43 -8.68 -1.13
C HIS A 43 -12.92 -10.03 -1.66
N ILE A 44 -11.99 -10.81 -2.22
CA ILE A 44 -12.27 -12.17 -2.70
C ILE A 44 -11.95 -13.15 -1.56
N PRO A 45 -12.95 -13.86 -0.97
CA PRO A 45 -12.74 -14.65 0.25
C PRO A 45 -11.65 -15.71 0.14
N SER A 46 -11.60 -16.44 -0.98
CA SER A 46 -10.61 -17.50 -1.19
C SER A 46 -9.18 -16.95 -1.28
N VAL A 47 -8.99 -15.79 -1.91
CA VAL A 47 -7.68 -15.14 -2.01
C VAL A 47 -7.23 -14.63 -0.64
N GLN A 48 -8.14 -14.01 0.12
CA GLN A 48 -7.84 -13.54 1.47
C GLN A 48 -7.48 -14.70 2.41
N GLU A 49 -8.11 -15.85 2.25
CA GLU A 49 -7.77 -17.03 3.05
C GLU A 49 -6.38 -17.58 2.70
N SER A 50 -6.02 -17.64 1.42
CA SER A 50 -4.66 -18.03 1.01
C SER A 50 -3.58 -17.10 1.58
N PHE A 51 -3.84 -15.79 1.64
CA PHE A 51 -2.93 -14.83 2.27
C PHE A 51 -2.85 -15.00 3.79
N ARG A 52 -3.99 -15.26 4.44
CA ARG A 52 -4.07 -15.52 5.88
C ARG A 52 -3.26 -16.75 6.27
N GLU A 53 -3.41 -17.86 5.55
CA GLU A 53 -2.64 -19.08 5.78
C GLU A 53 -1.14 -18.85 5.61
N SER A 54 -0.73 -18.11 4.57
CA SER A 54 0.68 -17.77 4.32
C SER A 54 1.27 -16.93 5.45
N LEU A 55 0.50 -15.98 5.98
CA LEU A 55 0.91 -15.17 7.13
C LEU A 55 1.07 -16.00 8.41
N PHE A 56 0.17 -16.96 8.66
CA PHE A 56 0.30 -17.85 9.81
C PHE A 56 1.56 -18.71 9.73
N ARG A 57 1.87 -19.28 8.56
CA ARG A 57 3.12 -20.03 8.36
C ARG A 57 4.35 -19.17 8.62
N LEU A 58 4.33 -17.89 8.22
CA LEU A 58 5.42 -16.95 8.50
C LEU A 58 5.60 -16.71 10.00
N ILE A 59 4.50 -16.53 10.74
CA ILE A 59 4.51 -16.23 12.18
C ILE A 59 4.95 -17.46 12.99
N GLU A 60 4.54 -18.66 12.59
CA GLU A 60 4.91 -19.92 13.27
C GLU A 60 6.40 -20.25 13.13
N ASP A 61 7.04 -19.84 12.04
CA ASP A 61 8.48 -19.97 11.87
C ASP A 61 9.22 -18.81 12.56
N SER A 62 9.81 -19.10 13.73
CA SER A 62 10.53 -18.11 14.53
C SER A 62 11.70 -17.44 13.80
N SER A 63 12.38 -18.16 12.90
CA SER A 63 13.51 -17.64 12.13
C SER A 63 13.01 -16.71 11.03
N LEU A 64 12.02 -17.17 10.26
CA LEU A 64 11.42 -16.38 9.18
C LEU A 64 10.75 -15.11 9.72
N PHE A 65 10.01 -15.23 10.83
CA PHE A 65 9.41 -14.09 11.52
C PHE A 65 10.47 -13.08 11.96
N SER A 66 11.49 -13.52 12.71
CA SER A 66 12.55 -12.65 13.22
C SER A 66 13.27 -11.92 12.07
N HIS A 67 13.48 -12.61 10.95
CA HIS A 67 14.06 -12.01 9.76
C HIS A 67 13.14 -10.95 9.14
N ALA A 68 11.87 -11.29 8.89
CA ALA A 68 10.91 -10.43 8.21
C ALA A 68 10.64 -9.10 8.95
N ILE A 69 10.67 -9.10 10.29
CA ILE A 69 10.39 -7.90 11.08
C ILE A 69 11.65 -7.16 11.57
N GLY A 70 12.80 -7.83 11.61
CA GLY A 70 14.01 -7.34 12.27
C GLY A 70 15.14 -6.96 11.33
N ASN A 71 15.12 -7.44 10.09
CA ASN A 71 16.21 -7.28 9.15
C ASN A 71 15.78 -6.50 7.91
N TYR A 72 16.65 -5.59 7.47
CA TYR A 72 16.51 -5.00 6.15
C TYR A 72 16.95 -5.97 5.07
N GLU A 73 16.19 -5.98 3.98
CA GLU A 73 16.61 -6.61 2.75
C GLU A 73 17.73 -5.82 2.06
N LEU A 74 18.40 -6.47 1.11
CA LEU A 74 19.31 -5.78 0.21
C LEU A 74 18.55 -4.74 -0.62
N PRO A 75 19.22 -3.71 -1.18
CA PRO A 75 18.56 -2.68 -2.00
C PRO A 75 17.76 -3.21 -3.18
N GLN A 76 18.12 -4.41 -3.69
CA GLN A 76 17.40 -5.08 -4.78
C GLN A 76 16.12 -5.81 -4.30
N GLY A 77 15.97 -6.01 -2.99
CA GLY A 77 14.90 -6.78 -2.37
C GLY A 77 15.34 -8.17 -1.89
N ASN A 78 14.36 -8.91 -1.39
CA ASN A 78 14.54 -10.27 -0.88
C ASN A 78 15.02 -11.23 -1.97
N GLN A 79 16.20 -11.82 -1.77
CA GLN A 79 16.86 -12.65 -2.78
C GLN A 79 16.15 -13.98 -2.99
N ASP A 80 15.59 -14.57 -1.95
CA ASP A 80 14.88 -15.85 -2.06
C ASP A 80 13.62 -15.69 -2.92
N PHE A 81 12.88 -14.60 -2.74
CA PHE A 81 11.71 -14.28 -3.57
C PHE A 81 12.06 -13.96 -5.03
N ILE A 82 13.19 -13.28 -5.27
CA ILE A 82 13.66 -12.97 -6.63
C ILE A 82 14.02 -14.25 -7.40
N ASN A 83 14.53 -15.26 -6.71
CA ASN A 83 15.02 -16.51 -7.30
C ASN A 83 14.01 -17.68 -7.22
N ALA A 84 12.80 -17.44 -6.73
CA ALA A 84 11.75 -18.45 -6.52
C ALA A 84 11.07 -18.94 -7.81
#